data_AF-A0A969ELG3-F1
#
_entry.id   AF-A0A969ELG3-F1
#
_cell.length_a   1.000
_cell.length_b   1.000
_cell.length_c   1.000
_cell.angle_alpha   90.00
_cell.angle_beta   90.00
_cell.angle_gamma   90.00
#
_symmetry.space_group_name_H-M   'P 1'
#
loop_
_entity.id
_entity.type
_entity.pdbx_description
1 polymer ?
#
loop_
_entity_poly.entity_id
_entity_poly.type
_entity_poly.pdbx_seq_one_letter_code
_entity_poly.pdbx_strand_id
1 'polypeptide(L)'
;MTLPSRHTDPILRITLTLAEYPILCDKIRSKMRKELFRHRFSTPQDFEAQVREQAIRSQKIEGLEDPYGKETAEIWELRQERIRSHLTDFYFAANLPYELFEQIVLKVVQPVEQDDEITASFNPELAPKYVLFEQAKQIERKPPEERQLFEPLLQEIKVVLIRTMISDQLAYVRIAKEWLGIDVLQNIWRNKIGYGRIGGKAAGMLLAYSILNQLGMMT
;
A
#
# COMPACT_ATOMS: atom_id res chain seq x y z
N MET A 1 8.31 -4.21 12.89
CA MET A 1 9.00 -4.71 11.68
C MET A 1 9.25 -3.53 10.77
N THR A 2 10.50 -3.31 10.37
CA THR A 2 10.91 -2.20 9.50
C THR A 2 10.97 -2.69 8.07
N LEU A 3 10.00 -2.26 7.25
CA LEU A 3 9.97 -2.57 5.82
C LEU A 3 11.23 -2.03 5.10
N PRO A 4 11.74 -2.72 4.06
CA PRO A 4 12.96 -2.34 3.36
C PRO A 4 12.88 -0.98 2.61
N SER A 5 14.05 -0.34 2.46
CA SER A 5 14.28 1.05 2.01
C SER A 5 13.91 1.36 0.53
N ARG A 6 13.61 2.63 0.19
CA ARG A 6 13.07 3.19 -1.07
C ARG A 6 14.06 3.23 -2.25
N HIS A 7 15.29 2.77 -2.05
CA HIS A 7 16.29 2.57 -3.11
C HIS A 7 16.35 1.12 -3.62
N THR A 8 15.44 0.28 -3.15
CA THR A 8 15.38 -1.14 -3.47
C THR A 8 14.45 -1.33 -4.66
N ASP A 9 14.89 -2.08 -5.67
CA ASP A 9 14.08 -2.52 -6.82
C ASP A 9 12.66 -2.91 -6.34
N PRO A 10 11.57 -2.38 -6.93
CA PRO A 10 10.19 -2.70 -6.54
C PRO A 10 9.94 -4.20 -6.39
N ILE A 11 10.58 -5.03 -7.23
CA ILE A 11 10.47 -6.48 -7.13
C ILE A 11 11.11 -6.99 -5.84
N LEU A 12 12.31 -6.52 -5.51
CA LEU A 12 13.04 -6.91 -4.32
C LEU A 12 12.29 -6.45 -3.05
N ARG A 13 11.65 -5.28 -3.09
CA ARG A 13 10.81 -4.82 -1.99
C ARG A 13 9.60 -5.74 -1.77
N ILE A 14 8.91 -6.15 -2.84
CA ILE A 14 7.80 -7.13 -2.75
C ILE A 14 8.33 -8.48 -2.25
N THR A 15 9.44 -8.98 -2.78
CA THR A 15 10.04 -10.26 -2.38
C THR A 15 10.39 -10.27 -0.90
N LEU A 16 11.05 -9.23 -0.40
CA LEU A 16 11.42 -9.12 1.01
C LEU A 16 10.17 -9.05 1.91
N THR A 17 9.15 -8.28 1.54
CA THR A 17 7.91 -8.22 2.32
C THR A 17 7.18 -9.56 2.32
N LEU A 18 7.09 -10.26 1.19
CA LEU A 18 6.45 -11.59 1.15
C LEU A 18 7.21 -12.63 1.98
N ALA A 19 8.54 -12.51 2.08
CA ALA A 19 9.36 -13.38 2.94
C ALA A 19 9.07 -13.18 4.44
N GLU A 20 8.58 -12.01 4.87
CA GLU A 20 8.12 -11.78 6.24
C GLU A 20 6.80 -12.55 6.55
N TYR A 21 6.11 -13.06 5.53
CA TYR A 21 4.81 -13.72 5.64
C TYR A 21 4.80 -15.12 4.98
N PRO A 22 5.61 -16.08 5.42
CA PRO A 22 5.84 -17.36 4.71
C PRO A 22 4.57 -18.17 4.46
N ILE A 23 3.61 -18.16 5.38
CA ILE A 23 2.34 -18.89 5.22
C ILE A 23 1.27 -18.04 4.49
N LEU A 24 1.23 -16.72 4.75
CA LEU A 24 0.20 -15.85 4.17
C LEU A 24 0.55 -15.38 2.76
N CYS A 25 1.80 -15.55 2.32
CA CYS A 25 2.27 -15.09 1.00
C CYS A 25 1.44 -15.66 -0.15
N ASP A 26 0.98 -16.90 -0.07
CA ASP A 26 0.16 -17.52 -1.11
C ASP A 26 -1.22 -16.85 -1.23
N LYS A 27 -1.82 -16.51 -0.08
CA LYS A 27 -3.08 -15.77 -0.01
C LYS A 27 -2.91 -14.33 -0.49
N ILE A 28 -1.78 -13.69 -0.17
CA ILE A 28 -1.42 -12.35 -0.65
C ILE A 28 -1.27 -12.37 -2.18
N ARG A 29 -0.48 -13.30 -2.73
CA ARG A 29 -0.28 -13.47 -4.18
C ARG A 29 -1.58 -13.80 -4.92
N SER A 30 -2.47 -14.57 -4.31
CA SER A 30 -3.80 -14.83 -4.86
C SER A 30 -4.61 -13.54 -5.03
N LYS A 31 -4.59 -12.63 -4.03
CA LYS A 31 -5.22 -11.31 -4.14
C LYS A 31 -4.48 -10.39 -5.13
N MET A 32 -3.14 -10.44 -5.19
CA MET A 32 -2.34 -9.70 -6.18
C MET A 32 -2.75 -10.06 -7.61
N ARG A 33 -2.92 -11.36 -7.92
CA ARG A 33 -3.40 -11.82 -9.23
C ARG A 33 -4.79 -11.29 -9.57
N LYS A 34 -5.71 -11.25 -8.60
CA LYS A 34 -7.05 -10.65 -8.81
C LYS A 34 -6.96 -9.19 -9.22
N GLU A 35 -6.09 -8.40 -8.59
CA GLU A 35 -5.88 -7.00 -8.97
C GLU A 35 -5.21 -6.87 -10.35
N LEU A 36 -4.21 -7.70 -10.67
CA LEU A 36 -3.58 -7.72 -12.00
C LEU A 36 -4.60 -7.94 -13.12
N PHE A 37 -5.50 -8.90 -12.94
CA PHE A 37 -6.55 -9.21 -13.92
C PHE A 37 -7.62 -8.11 -13.98
N ARG A 38 -7.96 -7.49 -12.83
CA ARG A 38 -8.93 -6.39 -12.76
C ARG A 38 -8.47 -5.16 -13.53
N HIS A 39 -7.17 -4.86 -13.50
CA HIS A 39 -6.58 -3.76 -14.25
C HIS A 39 -6.29 -4.09 -15.73
N ARG A 40 -6.73 -5.26 -16.23
CA ARG A 40 -6.62 -5.73 -17.62
C ARG A 40 -5.19 -5.83 -18.17
N PHE A 41 -4.20 -6.06 -17.32
CA PHE A 41 -2.81 -6.28 -17.78
C PHE A 41 -2.61 -7.64 -18.46
N SER A 42 -3.30 -8.66 -17.96
CA SER A 42 -3.36 -9.99 -18.57
C SER A 42 -4.71 -10.61 -18.26
N THR A 43 -5.20 -11.46 -19.18
CA THR A 43 -6.32 -12.34 -18.84
C THR A 43 -5.82 -13.50 -17.99
N PRO A 44 -6.67 -14.12 -17.14
CA PRO A 44 -6.29 -15.33 -16.43
C PRO A 44 -5.78 -16.44 -17.36
N GLN A 45 -6.36 -16.55 -18.56
CA GLN A 45 -5.97 -17.52 -19.57
C GLN A 45 -4.57 -17.25 -20.11
N ASP A 46 -4.27 -16.00 -20.48
CA ASP A 46 -2.95 -15.62 -21.01
C ASP A 46 -1.86 -15.77 -19.93
N PHE A 47 -2.19 -15.43 -18.69
CA PHE A 47 -1.28 -15.57 -17.57
C PHE A 47 -0.94 -17.04 -17.30
N GLU A 48 -1.92 -17.94 -17.25
CA GLU A 48 -1.65 -19.37 -17.06
C GLU A 48 -0.97 -20.01 -18.28
N ALA A 49 -1.25 -19.54 -19.50
CA ALA A 49 -0.51 -19.94 -20.70
C ALA A 49 0.98 -19.58 -20.58
N GLN A 50 1.28 -18.38 -20.08
CA GLN A 50 2.65 -17.94 -19.86
C GLN A 50 3.35 -18.69 -18.72
N VAL A 51 2.63 -19.01 -17.63
CA VAL A 51 3.15 -19.89 -16.56
C VAL A 51 3.60 -21.22 -17.15
N ARG A 52 2.77 -21.83 -18.00
CA ARG A 52 3.09 -23.10 -18.66
C ARG A 52 4.29 -22.98 -19.60
N GLU A 53 4.35 -21.92 -20.41
CA GLU A 53 5.47 -21.69 -21.31
C GLU A 53 6.80 -21.53 -20.53
N GLN A 54 6.80 -20.71 -19.47
CA GLN A 54 7.97 -20.54 -18.61
C GLN A 54 8.32 -21.82 -17.83
N ALA A 55 7.34 -22.65 -17.47
CA ALA A 55 7.58 -23.95 -16.85
C ALA A 55 8.36 -24.87 -17.80
N ILE A 56 7.90 -25.01 -19.04
CA ILE A 56 8.61 -25.79 -20.07
C ILE A 56 10.01 -25.22 -20.32
N ARG A 57 10.15 -23.89 -20.35
CA ARG A 57 11.46 -23.24 -20.52
C ARG A 57 12.41 -23.50 -19.36
N SER A 58 11.94 -23.41 -18.12
CA SER A 58 12.78 -23.66 -16.92
C SER A 58 13.24 -25.12 -16.86
N GLN A 59 12.37 -26.06 -17.21
CA GLN A 59 12.71 -27.48 -17.32
C GLN A 59 13.85 -27.73 -18.31
N LYS A 60 13.81 -27.08 -19.49
CA LYS A 60 14.91 -27.14 -20.47
C LYS A 60 16.21 -26.54 -19.92
N ILE A 61 16.14 -25.42 -19.20
CA ILE A 61 17.31 -24.78 -18.57
C ILE A 61 17.93 -25.69 -17.50
N GLU A 62 17.10 -26.45 -16.79
CA GLU A 62 17.52 -27.45 -15.80
C GLU A 62 17.96 -28.79 -16.43
N GLY A 63 18.04 -28.89 -17.76
CA GLY A 63 18.58 -30.05 -18.48
C GLY A 63 17.58 -31.19 -18.71
N LEU A 64 16.30 -30.95 -18.47
CA LEU A 64 15.23 -31.93 -18.70
C LEU A 64 14.72 -31.78 -20.14
N GLU A 65 15.29 -32.60 -21.04
CA GLU A 65 14.99 -32.57 -22.49
C GLU A 65 13.61 -33.10 -22.89
N ASP A 66 12.96 -33.90 -22.04
CA ASP A 66 11.59 -34.40 -22.26
C ASP A 66 10.64 -33.77 -21.23
N PRO A 67 9.83 -32.76 -21.66
CA PRO A 67 8.96 -32.02 -20.75
C PRO A 67 7.88 -32.83 -20.05
N TYR A 68 7.49 -33.97 -20.63
CA TYR A 68 6.28 -34.70 -20.22
C TYR A 68 6.59 -36.06 -19.55
N GLY A 69 7.80 -36.60 -19.73
CA GLY A 69 8.16 -37.94 -19.22
C GLY A 69 9.13 -37.97 -18.04
N LYS A 70 9.87 -36.88 -17.77
CA LYS A 70 10.95 -36.87 -16.76
C LYS A 70 10.56 -36.28 -15.40
N GLU A 71 9.42 -35.59 -15.30
CA GLU A 71 8.91 -35.05 -14.04
C GLU A 71 7.63 -35.79 -13.64
N THR A 72 7.45 -36.02 -12.33
CA THR A 72 6.17 -36.48 -11.81
C THR A 72 5.15 -35.34 -11.83
N ALA A 73 3.87 -35.69 -11.74
CA ALA A 73 2.80 -34.69 -11.73
C ALA A 73 2.97 -33.68 -10.57
N GLU A 74 3.39 -34.15 -9.39
CA GLU A 74 3.59 -33.30 -8.21
C GLU A 74 4.74 -32.29 -8.42
N ILE A 75 5.84 -32.73 -9.04
CA ILE A 75 6.98 -31.86 -9.34
C ILE A 75 6.58 -30.81 -10.39
N TRP A 76 5.81 -31.21 -11.39
CA TRP A 76 5.30 -30.31 -12.42
C TRP A 76 4.34 -29.24 -11.86
N GLU A 77 3.45 -29.63 -10.95
CA GLU A 77 2.56 -28.71 -10.25
C GLU A 77 3.35 -27.71 -9.39
N LEU A 78 4.33 -28.19 -8.62
CA LEU A 78 5.22 -27.36 -7.82
C LEU A 78 6.02 -26.38 -8.68
N ARG A 79 6.52 -26.82 -9.84
CA ARG A 79 7.23 -25.96 -10.80
C ARG A 79 6.32 -24.84 -11.30
N GLN A 80 5.11 -25.18 -11.74
CA GLN A 80 4.13 -24.18 -12.18
C GLN A 80 3.75 -23.22 -11.05
N GLU A 81 3.60 -23.69 -9.81
CA GLU A 81 3.31 -22.85 -8.65
C GLU A 81 4.42 -21.83 -8.37
N ARG A 82 5.69 -22.27 -8.39
CA ARG A 82 6.85 -21.39 -8.20
C ARG A 82 6.92 -20.32 -9.28
N ILE A 83 6.72 -20.70 -10.53
CA ILE A 83 6.71 -19.77 -11.67
C ILE A 83 5.55 -18.81 -11.59
N ARG A 84 4.35 -19.31 -11.23
CA ARG A 84 3.17 -18.49 -11.00
C ARG A 84 3.43 -17.43 -9.93
N SER A 85 4.05 -17.82 -8.83
CA SER A 85 4.43 -16.89 -7.76
C SER A 85 5.43 -15.84 -8.24
N HIS A 86 6.48 -16.25 -8.94
CA HIS A 86 7.47 -15.32 -9.50
C HIS A 86 6.87 -14.34 -10.50
N LEU A 87 6.06 -14.83 -11.45
CA LEU A 87 5.35 -13.99 -12.42
C LEU A 87 4.37 -13.03 -11.75
N THR A 88 3.69 -13.47 -10.68
CA THR A 88 2.81 -12.59 -9.90
C THR A 88 3.60 -11.43 -9.32
N ASP A 89 4.72 -11.72 -8.64
CA ASP A 89 5.56 -10.72 -7.99
C ASP A 89 6.16 -9.75 -9.03
N PHE A 90 6.70 -10.28 -10.14
CA PHE A 90 7.26 -9.51 -11.24
C PHE A 90 6.24 -8.57 -11.88
N TYR A 91 5.08 -9.10 -12.31
CA TYR A 91 4.08 -8.28 -12.97
C TYR A 91 3.47 -7.25 -12.04
N PHE A 92 3.28 -7.58 -10.77
CA PHE A 92 2.79 -6.61 -9.80
C PHE A 92 3.81 -5.48 -9.61
N ALA A 93 5.09 -5.81 -9.41
CA ALA A 93 6.16 -4.83 -9.26
C ALA A 93 6.30 -3.90 -10.48
N ALA A 94 6.17 -4.46 -11.69
CA ALA A 94 6.37 -3.73 -12.94
C ALA A 94 5.17 -2.86 -13.34
N ASN A 95 3.94 -3.22 -12.95
CA ASN A 95 2.72 -2.62 -13.51
C ASN A 95 1.81 -1.96 -12.49
N LEU A 96 1.97 -2.23 -11.19
CA LEU A 96 1.08 -1.71 -10.15
C LEU A 96 1.86 -0.95 -9.07
N PRO A 97 1.26 0.11 -8.47
CA PRO A 97 1.89 0.84 -7.39
C PRO A 97 2.15 -0.04 -6.17
N TYR A 98 3.29 0.15 -5.50
CA TYR A 98 3.64 -0.60 -4.30
C TYR A 98 2.63 -0.38 -3.16
N GLU A 99 1.99 0.78 -3.09
CA GLU A 99 0.94 1.10 -2.11
C GLU A 99 -0.25 0.14 -2.22
N LEU A 100 -0.57 -0.33 -3.43
CA LEU A 100 -1.63 -1.32 -3.62
C LEU A 100 -1.22 -2.69 -3.05
N PHE A 101 0.07 -3.06 -3.19
CA PHE A 101 0.61 -4.27 -2.56
C PHE A 101 0.52 -4.18 -1.03
N GLU A 102 0.92 -3.06 -0.43
CA GLU A 102 0.82 -2.85 1.03
C GLU A 102 -0.63 -3.04 1.51
N GLN A 103 -1.62 -2.46 0.81
CA GLN A 103 -3.03 -2.63 1.14
C GLN A 103 -3.49 -4.09 1.07
N ILE A 104 -3.04 -4.85 0.07
CA ILE A 104 -3.37 -6.26 -0.07
C ILE A 104 -2.81 -7.06 1.10
N VAL A 105 -1.52 -6.85 1.44
CA VAL A 105 -0.86 -7.51 2.57
C VAL A 105 -1.65 -7.26 3.85
N LEU A 106 -1.99 -6.02 4.12
CA LEU A 106 -2.67 -5.63 5.34
C LEU A 106 -4.09 -6.19 5.44
N LYS A 107 -4.85 -6.21 4.34
CA LYS A 107 -6.16 -6.90 4.26
C LYS A 107 -6.09 -8.42 4.40
N VAL A 108 -4.91 -9.03 4.26
CA VAL A 108 -4.73 -10.49 4.46
C VAL A 108 -4.29 -10.78 5.89
N VAL A 109 -3.37 -9.96 6.42
CA VAL A 109 -2.83 -10.08 7.77
C VAL A 109 -3.85 -9.67 8.84
N GLN A 110 -4.61 -8.62 8.58
CA GLN A 110 -5.74 -8.16 9.39
C GLN A 110 -7.00 -8.46 8.60
N PRO A 111 -7.54 -9.69 8.66
CA PRO A 111 -8.86 -9.95 8.11
C PRO A 111 -9.83 -9.00 8.81
N VAL A 112 -10.29 -7.98 8.08
CA VAL A 112 -11.39 -7.13 8.52
C VAL A 112 -12.59 -8.06 8.60
N GLU A 113 -12.93 -8.50 9.81
CA GLU A 113 -14.30 -8.88 10.11
C GLU A 113 -15.14 -7.67 9.70
N GLN A 114 -16.02 -7.90 8.71
CA GLN A 114 -17.09 -6.98 8.42
C GLN A 114 -18.01 -7.01 9.63
N ASP A 115 -17.67 -6.24 10.66
CA ASP A 115 -18.60 -5.88 11.71
C ASP A 115 -18.49 -4.38 11.92
N ASP A 116 -19.65 -3.73 11.86
CA ASP A 116 -19.90 -2.30 12.06
C ASP A 116 -19.57 -1.82 13.50
N GLU A 117 -18.63 -2.48 14.19
CA GLU A 117 -18.28 -2.29 15.60
C GLU A 117 -16.81 -1.83 15.80
N ILE A 118 -16.07 -1.51 14.73
CA ILE A 118 -14.67 -1.01 14.80
C ILE A 118 -14.59 0.49 15.20
N THR A 119 -15.70 1.15 15.53
CA THR A 119 -15.64 2.49 16.13
C THR A 119 -15.11 2.51 17.57
N ALA A 120 -14.95 1.35 18.24
CA ALA A 120 -14.58 1.32 19.66
C ALA A 120 -13.07 1.19 19.96
N SER A 121 -12.19 0.88 18.99
CA SER A 121 -10.75 0.72 19.28
C SER A 121 -9.81 1.15 18.13
N PHE A 122 -10.15 2.20 17.39
CA PHE A 122 -9.17 2.81 16.50
C PHE A 122 -8.21 3.69 17.31
N ASN A 123 -6.92 3.31 17.36
CA ASN A 123 -5.87 4.14 17.95
C ASN A 123 -5.04 4.79 16.81
N PRO A 124 -5.24 6.09 16.54
CA PRO A 124 -4.54 6.78 15.46
C PRO A 124 -3.00 6.78 15.61
N GLU A 125 -2.45 6.78 16.82
CA GLU A 125 -1.00 6.83 17.03
C GLU A 125 -0.28 5.54 16.60
N LEU A 126 -0.98 4.41 16.67
CA LEU A 126 -0.45 3.10 16.29
C LEU A 126 -0.83 2.70 14.86
N ALA A 127 -1.81 3.38 14.25
CA ALA A 127 -2.31 3.06 12.94
C ALA A 127 -1.31 3.46 11.83
N PRO A 128 -1.11 2.62 10.80
CA PRO A 128 -0.32 3.00 9.64
C PRO A 128 -0.93 4.20 8.88
N LYS A 129 -0.08 5.00 8.24
CA LYS A 129 -0.50 6.24 7.55
C LYS A 129 -1.58 6.04 6.49
N TYR A 130 -1.54 4.94 5.74
CA TYR A 130 -2.58 4.67 4.74
C TYR A 130 -3.94 4.42 5.39
N VAL A 131 -4.00 3.72 6.55
CA VAL A 131 -5.24 3.52 7.32
C VAL A 131 -5.76 4.85 7.83
N LEU A 132 -4.88 5.70 8.36
CA LEU A 132 -5.23 7.06 8.78
C LEU A 132 -5.88 7.85 7.63
N PHE A 133 -5.33 7.78 6.43
CA PHE A 133 -5.91 8.43 5.25
C PHE A 133 -7.24 7.81 4.80
N GLU A 134 -7.40 6.49 4.87
CA GLU A 134 -8.67 5.84 4.54
C GLU A 134 -9.76 6.23 5.54
N GLN A 135 -9.46 6.16 6.85
CA GLN A 135 -10.39 6.53 7.91
C GLN A 135 -10.80 8.00 7.81
N ALA A 136 -9.84 8.91 7.60
CA ALA A 136 -10.14 10.32 7.42
C ALA A 136 -11.07 10.57 6.22
N LYS A 137 -10.83 9.88 5.09
CA LYS A 137 -11.72 9.99 3.91
C LYS A 137 -13.11 9.43 4.14
N GLN A 138 -13.23 8.35 4.91
CA GLN A 138 -14.55 7.84 5.30
C GLN A 138 -15.31 8.89 6.10
N ILE A 139 -14.65 9.54 7.06
CA ILE A 139 -15.24 10.62 7.86
C ILE A 139 -15.62 11.81 6.98
N GLU A 140 -14.76 12.24 6.05
CA GLU A 140 -15.05 13.38 5.15
C GLU A 140 -16.23 13.14 4.21
N ARG A 141 -16.54 11.89 3.87
CA ARG A 141 -17.67 11.50 3.01
C ARG A 141 -19.01 11.42 3.75
N LYS A 142 -19.02 11.44 5.09
CA LYS A 142 -20.25 11.36 5.86
C LYS A 142 -21.10 12.63 5.70
N PRO A 143 -22.44 12.53 5.85
CA PRO A 143 -23.31 13.69 5.93
C PRO A 143 -22.84 14.69 7.01
N PRO A 144 -23.09 15.99 6.87
CA PRO A 144 -22.59 17.02 7.78
C PRO A 144 -22.96 16.77 9.26
N GLU A 145 -24.14 16.21 9.51
CA GLU A 145 -24.66 15.91 10.85
C GLU A 145 -23.88 14.76 11.50
N GLU A 146 -23.68 13.66 10.79
CA GLU A 146 -22.87 12.52 11.28
C GLU A 146 -21.39 12.87 11.39
N ARG A 147 -20.87 13.70 10.48
CA ARG A 147 -19.45 14.08 10.45
C ARG A 147 -19.04 14.82 11.71
N GLN A 148 -19.91 15.65 12.29
CA GLN A 148 -19.60 16.38 13.53
C GLN A 148 -19.25 15.45 14.69
N LEU A 149 -19.88 14.27 14.78
CA LEU A 149 -19.58 13.26 15.81
C LEU A 149 -18.15 12.71 15.70
N PHE A 150 -17.59 12.68 14.48
CA PHE A 150 -16.26 12.17 14.19
C PHE A 150 -15.18 13.26 14.05
N GLU A 151 -15.53 14.53 14.25
CA GLU A 151 -14.57 15.64 14.14
C GLU A 151 -13.39 15.49 15.13
N PRO A 152 -13.57 15.06 16.40
CA PRO A 152 -12.44 14.82 17.30
C PRO A 152 -11.46 13.77 16.76
N LEU A 153 -11.99 12.68 16.19
CA LEU A 153 -11.19 11.62 15.59
C LEU A 153 -10.45 12.09 14.34
N LEU A 154 -11.12 12.88 13.49
CA LEU A 154 -10.50 13.48 12.31
C LEU A 154 -9.35 14.40 12.72
N GLN A 155 -9.53 15.22 13.75
CA GLN A 155 -8.48 16.08 14.29
C GLN A 155 -7.29 15.28 14.84
N GLU A 156 -7.56 14.18 15.56
CA GLU A 156 -6.51 13.29 16.06
C GLU A 156 -5.70 12.68 14.92
N ILE A 157 -6.39 12.17 13.88
CA ILE A 157 -5.74 11.65 12.66
C ILE A 157 -4.85 12.73 12.02
N LYS A 158 -5.35 13.97 11.87
CA LYS A 158 -4.56 15.09 11.33
C LYS A 158 -3.32 15.34 12.16
N VAL A 159 -3.44 15.38 13.49
CA VAL A 159 -2.32 15.60 14.41
C VAL A 159 -1.26 14.51 14.26
N VAL A 160 -1.65 13.24 14.23
CA VAL A 160 -0.71 12.12 14.04
C VAL A 160 -0.01 12.21 12.68
N LEU A 161 -0.75 12.47 11.61
CA LEU A 161 -0.19 12.65 10.27
C LEU A 161 0.83 13.81 10.23
N ILE A 162 0.53 14.95 10.85
CA ILE A 162 1.43 16.10 10.91
C ILE A 162 2.70 15.76 11.70
N ARG A 163 2.59 15.15 12.88
CA ARG A 163 3.73 14.75 13.73
C ARG A 163 4.67 13.77 13.03
N THR A 164 4.09 12.84 12.27
CA THR A 164 4.84 11.77 11.61
C THR A 164 5.38 12.16 10.23
N MET A 165 4.79 13.15 9.55
CA MET A 165 5.20 13.55 8.19
C MET A 165 5.92 14.88 8.11
N ILE A 166 5.62 15.82 9.01
CA ILE A 166 6.00 17.23 8.89
C ILE A 166 6.83 17.70 10.08
N SER A 167 6.26 17.76 11.29
CA SER A 167 6.94 18.29 12.48
C SER A 167 6.24 17.84 13.75
N ASP A 168 7.01 17.50 14.78
CA ASP A 168 6.53 17.22 16.14
C ASP A 168 6.58 18.42 17.09
N GLN A 169 7.08 19.57 16.61
CA GLN A 169 7.08 20.80 17.40
C GLN A 169 5.63 21.21 17.71
N LEU A 170 5.28 21.20 19.00
CA LEU A 170 3.90 21.46 19.48
C LEU A 170 3.33 22.78 18.93
N ALA A 171 4.15 23.83 18.87
CA ALA A 171 3.75 25.12 18.32
C ALA A 171 3.33 25.03 16.84
N TYR A 172 4.07 24.26 16.04
CA TYR A 172 3.74 24.03 14.64
C TYR A 172 2.49 23.15 14.50
N VAL A 173 2.43 22.02 15.21
CA VAL A 173 1.33 21.05 15.14
C VAL A 173 0.00 21.73 15.49
N ARG A 174 -0.01 22.59 16.51
CA ARG A 174 -1.20 23.32 16.96
C ARG A 174 -1.80 24.18 15.86
N ILE A 175 -0.98 24.86 15.07
CA ILE A 175 -1.44 25.71 13.97
C ILE A 175 -1.78 24.82 12.77
N ALA A 176 -0.89 23.90 12.41
CA ALA A 176 -1.01 23.10 11.20
C ALA A 176 -2.27 22.22 11.15
N LYS A 177 -2.76 21.70 12.29
CA LYS A 177 -3.99 20.89 12.32
C LYS A 177 -5.25 21.65 11.89
N GLU A 178 -5.26 22.98 12.06
CA GLU A 178 -6.40 23.83 11.69
C GLU A 178 -6.43 24.10 10.18
N TRP A 179 -5.25 24.29 9.57
CA TRP A 179 -5.12 24.78 8.20
C TRP A 179 -4.82 23.70 7.16
N LEU A 180 -4.14 22.61 7.53
CA LEU A 180 -3.78 21.54 6.58
C LEU A 180 -4.93 20.55 6.44
N GLY A 181 -5.51 20.44 5.25
CA GLY A 181 -6.51 19.41 4.91
C GLY A 181 -5.93 18.01 4.74
N ILE A 182 -6.79 16.99 4.78
CA ILE A 182 -6.39 15.59 4.54
C ILE A 182 -5.87 15.40 3.12
N ASP A 183 -6.44 16.11 2.16
CA ASP A 183 -6.00 16.18 0.77
C ASP A 183 -4.57 16.71 0.65
N VAL A 184 -4.25 17.81 1.34
CA VAL A 184 -2.91 18.41 1.36
C VAL A 184 -1.91 17.44 1.99
N LEU A 185 -2.27 16.85 3.14
CA LEU A 185 -1.44 15.87 3.83
C LEU A 185 -1.21 14.61 2.97
N GLN A 186 -2.21 14.19 2.20
CA GLN A 186 -2.09 13.07 1.28
C GLN A 186 -1.22 13.43 0.07
N ASN A 187 -1.34 14.65 -0.45
CA ASN A 187 -0.52 15.14 -1.55
C ASN A 187 0.96 15.20 -1.14
N ILE A 188 1.23 15.70 0.07
CA ILE A 188 2.54 15.65 0.70
C ILE A 188 3.03 14.20 0.76
N TRP A 189 2.22 13.28 1.31
CA TRP A 189 2.62 11.90 1.49
C TRP A 189 2.99 11.21 0.16
N ARG A 190 2.23 11.48 -0.91
CA ARG A 190 2.45 10.93 -2.26
C ARG A 190 3.70 11.48 -2.95
N ASN A 191 3.96 12.78 -2.82
CA ASN A 191 5.08 13.43 -3.52
C ASN A 191 6.37 13.50 -2.71
N LYS A 192 6.34 13.07 -1.45
CA LYS A 192 7.49 13.12 -0.57
C LYS A 192 8.52 12.04 -0.91
N ILE A 193 9.71 12.50 -1.28
CA ILE A 193 10.88 11.66 -1.56
C ILE A 193 11.69 11.52 -0.25
N GLY A 194 12.00 10.28 0.14
CA GLY A 194 12.72 9.96 1.39
C GLY A 194 11.83 9.67 2.61
N TYR A 195 12.47 9.33 3.74
CA TYR A 195 11.82 8.82 4.96
C TYR A 195 11.70 9.84 6.10
N GLY A 196 12.62 10.82 6.13
CA GLY A 196 12.64 11.88 7.15
C GLY A 196 11.41 12.78 7.05
N ARG A 197 11.17 13.63 8.05
CA ARG A 197 10.11 14.65 7.98
C ARG A 197 10.42 15.68 6.89
N ILE A 198 9.41 16.43 6.45
CA ILE A 198 9.66 17.59 5.59
C ILE A 198 10.53 18.59 6.36
N GLY A 199 11.51 19.22 5.70
CA GLY A 199 12.33 20.25 6.32
C GLY A 199 11.49 21.43 6.83
N GLY A 200 11.88 22.03 7.97
CA GLY A 200 11.09 23.08 8.63
C GLY A 200 10.74 24.28 7.74
N LYS A 201 11.61 24.66 6.80
CA LYS A 201 11.34 25.73 5.82
C LYS A 201 10.22 25.35 4.84
N ALA A 202 10.28 24.14 4.30
CA ALA A 202 9.26 23.63 3.39
C ALA A 202 7.92 23.41 4.12
N ALA A 203 7.96 22.94 5.36
CA ALA A 203 6.78 22.85 6.22
C ALA A 203 6.13 24.23 6.43
N GLY A 204 6.93 25.25 6.76
CA GLY A 204 6.44 26.63 6.89
C GLY A 204 5.86 27.20 5.61
N MET A 205 6.50 26.97 4.46
CA MET A 205 5.99 27.41 3.15
C MET A 205 4.65 26.74 2.80
N LEU A 206 4.51 25.43 3.03
CA LEU A 206 3.27 24.70 2.79
C LEU A 206 2.12 25.18 3.68
N LEU A 207 2.43 25.45 4.96
CA LEU A 207 1.46 25.99 5.90
C LEU A 207 1.01 27.40 5.48
N ALA A 208 1.97 28.28 5.14
CA ALA A 208 1.67 29.63 4.67
C ALA A 208 0.84 29.61 3.38
N TYR A 209 1.19 28.75 2.41
CA TYR A 209 0.42 28.55 1.19
C TYR A 209 -1.02 28.11 1.49
N SER A 210 -1.21 27.14 2.39
CA SER A 210 -2.53 26.64 2.76
C SER A 210 -3.39 27.73 3.43
N ILE A 211 -2.77 28.55 4.29
CA ILE A 211 -3.42 29.70 4.94
C ILE A 211 -3.88 30.73 3.91
N LEU A 212 -2.97 31.15 3.02
CA LEU A 212 -3.26 32.17 2.01
C LEU A 212 -4.34 31.73 1.03
N ASN A 213 -4.35 30.45 0.65
CA ASN A 213 -5.36 29.89 -0.23
C ASN A 213 -6.75 29.87 0.43
N GLN A 214 -6.84 29.49 1.72
CA GLN A 214 -8.11 29.51 2.46
C GLN A 214 -8.62 30.92 2.76
N LEU A 215 -7.73 31.90 2.91
CA LEU A 215 -8.08 33.32 3.10
C LEU A 215 -8.40 34.04 1.77
N GLY A 216 -8.31 33.36 0.62
CA GLY A 216 -8.59 33.97 -0.69
C GLY A 216 -7.55 35.01 -1.14
N MET A 217 -6.35 35.00 -0.55
CA MET A 217 -5.29 35.97 -0.84
C MET A 217 -4.37 35.53 -2.01
N MET A 218 -4.60 34.35 -2.57
CA MET A 218 -3.96 33.84 -3.79
C MET A 218 -5.03 33.72 -4.88
N THR A 219 -5.22 34.82 -5.62
CA THR A 219 -5.89 34.82 -6.93
C THR A 219 -4.87 35.10 -8.01
#